data_AF-A0A8B9AWA9-F1
#
_entry.id   AF-A0A8B9AWA9-F1
#
_cell.length_a   1.000
_cell.length_b   1.000
_cell.length_c   1.000
_cell.angle_alpha   90.00
_cell.angle_beta   90.00
_cell.angle_gamma   90.00
#
_symmetry.space_group_name_H-M   'P 1'
#
loop_
_entity.id
_entity.type
_entity.pdbx_description
1 polymer ?
#
loop_
_entity_poly.entity_id
_entity_poly.type
_entity_poly.pdbx_seq_one_letter_code
_entity_poly.pdbx_strand_id
1 'polypeptide(L)'
;MARSSVILFQVSLLLAGIISSAAGVSVADLVTQQFFDNIMNQASANPCPGKSFYTRQAFLDALGSYSQFAQDGSDDTSKQEVAAFFAHVTHETGYLCYIEETDQSNGYCDDTNYPQYPCAQGKKYYGRGPLQLTWNYNYGAAGQSIGFDGLNSPETVANDVNISFKAALWFWMENVHSVVTSGQGFGATIQKINSQECNGGAQDEMHARVQLYQQYCQDFGVAPGDNLTCRRANKMARSSVILFQVSLLLAGIISSAAGISVADLVTQQFFDNIMNQASANPCPGKSFYTRQAFLDALGSYSQFAQDGSDDTSKQEVAAFFAHVTHETGYLCYIEETDQSNAYCDPSYTQYPCAQGKKYYGRGPLQLTWNYNYGAAGQSIGFDGLNSPETVANDVNISFKAAMWFWMENVHSVVTSGQGFGATIKKINSQECNGGDPAEMNARVQLYRQYCQDFGVAPGDNLTC
;
A
#
# COMPACT_ATOMS: atom_id res chain seq x y z
N MET A 1 14.84 33.04 71.77
CA MET A 1 15.03 33.36 70.34
C MET A 1 15.85 32.25 69.72
N ALA A 2 15.21 31.28 69.09
CA ALA A 2 15.86 30.28 68.26
C ALA A 2 14.99 30.15 67.00
N ARG A 3 15.47 30.66 65.87
CA ARG A 3 14.78 30.57 64.58
C ARG A 3 15.20 29.25 63.94
N SER A 4 14.26 28.31 63.87
CA SER A 4 14.39 27.10 63.05
C SER A 4 14.15 27.46 61.58
N SER A 5 15.12 27.15 60.73
CA SER A 5 15.01 27.25 59.28
C SER A 5 14.16 26.10 58.75
N VAL A 6 13.03 26.41 58.11
CA VAL A 6 12.21 25.45 57.35
C VAL A 6 12.56 25.64 55.88
N ILE A 7 13.09 24.58 55.25
CA ILE A 7 13.30 24.50 53.81
C ILE A 7 11.97 24.05 53.18
N LEU A 8 11.33 24.93 52.41
CA LEU A 8 10.17 24.59 51.58
C LEU A 8 10.67 24.02 50.24
N PHE A 9 10.40 22.74 49.98
CA PHE A 9 10.45 22.18 48.63
C PHE A 9 9.20 22.64 47.87
N GLN A 10 9.36 23.47 46.83
CA GLN A 10 8.32 23.69 45.83
C GLN A 10 8.23 22.46 44.94
N VAL A 11 7.12 21.72 45.04
CA VAL A 11 6.72 20.73 44.03
C VAL A 11 5.98 21.51 42.94
N SER A 12 6.65 21.75 41.82
CA SER A 12 6.00 22.23 40.59
C SER A 12 5.12 21.11 40.06
N LEU A 13 3.80 21.28 40.19
CA LEU A 13 2.80 20.43 39.57
C LEU A 13 2.83 20.69 38.05
N LEU A 14 3.55 19.86 37.30
CA LEU A 14 3.39 19.78 35.85
C LEU A 14 1.99 19.21 35.58
N LEU A 15 1.03 20.08 35.23
CA LEU A 15 -0.14 19.65 34.48
C LEU A 15 0.38 19.18 33.12
N ALA A 16 0.55 17.87 32.97
CA ALA A 16 0.52 17.25 31.66
C ALA A 16 -0.86 17.55 31.07
N GLY A 17 -0.89 18.46 30.10
CA GLY A 17 -2.06 18.62 29.24
C GLY A 17 -2.36 17.26 28.64
N ILE A 18 -3.52 16.70 28.98
CA ILE A 18 -4.10 15.60 28.23
C ILE A 18 -4.38 16.17 26.86
N ILE A 19 -3.44 15.97 25.93
CA ILE A 19 -3.76 16.00 24.51
C ILE A 19 -4.72 14.83 24.35
N SER A 20 -6.01 15.15 24.25
CA SER A 20 -7.02 14.20 23.83
C SER A 20 -6.60 13.74 22.44
N SER A 21 -6.00 12.56 22.32
CA SER A 21 -5.86 11.88 21.04
C SER A 21 -7.25 11.81 20.42
N ALA A 22 -7.41 12.31 19.20
CA ALA A 22 -8.59 12.05 18.42
C ALA A 22 -8.76 10.52 18.37
N ALA A 23 -9.87 10.00 18.89
CA ALA A 23 -10.10 8.56 18.96
C ALA A 23 -10.23 8.02 17.53
N GLY A 24 -9.32 7.13 17.13
CA GLY A 24 -9.43 6.40 15.87
C GLY A 24 -10.66 5.49 15.83
N VAL A 25 -10.96 4.94 14.65
CA VAL A 25 -12.12 4.05 14.46
C VAL A 25 -12.05 2.83 15.39
N SER A 26 -13.14 2.62 16.15
CA SER A 26 -13.32 1.44 16.98
C SER A 26 -13.76 0.24 16.14
N VAL A 27 -12.96 -0.82 16.14
CA VAL A 27 -13.33 -2.11 15.49
C VAL A 27 -14.63 -2.66 16.04
N ALA A 28 -14.90 -2.46 17.34
CA ALA A 28 -16.16 -2.88 17.95
C ALA A 28 -17.38 -2.10 17.41
N ASP A 29 -17.19 -0.85 17.00
CA ASP A 29 -18.25 -0.01 16.45
C ASP A 29 -18.49 -0.30 14.96
N LEU A 30 -17.46 -0.72 14.21
CA LEU A 30 -17.61 -1.22 12.85
C LEU A 30 -18.30 -2.59 12.83
N VAL A 31 -17.75 -3.54 13.59
CA VAL A 31 -18.25 -4.91 13.68
C VAL A 31 -19.40 -4.93 14.66
N THR A 32 -20.53 -4.34 14.30
CA THR A 32 -21.75 -4.35 15.12
C THR A 32 -22.35 -5.76 15.21
N GLN A 33 -23.25 -5.99 16.16
CA GLN A 33 -24.00 -7.26 16.21
C GLN A 33 -24.78 -7.47 14.91
N GLN A 34 -25.38 -6.41 14.37
CA GLN A 34 -26.12 -6.45 13.13
C GLN A 34 -25.23 -6.82 11.93
N PHE A 35 -24.04 -6.22 11.81
CA PHE A 35 -23.08 -6.59 10.75
C PHE A 35 -22.73 -8.08 10.84
N PHE A 36 -22.39 -8.56 12.04
CA PHE A 36 -22.01 -9.95 12.26
C PHE A 36 -23.17 -10.93 11.95
N ASP A 37 -24.38 -10.62 12.40
CA ASP A 37 -25.58 -11.42 12.12
C ASP A 37 -25.94 -11.41 10.62
N ASN A 38 -25.74 -10.28 9.93
CA ASN A 38 -25.99 -10.16 8.49
C ASN A 38 -25.08 -11.08 7.66
N ILE A 39 -23.85 -11.33 8.09
CA ILE A 39 -22.98 -12.35 7.47
C ILE A 39 -23.66 -13.71 7.60
N MET A 40 -23.92 -14.17 8.82
CA MET A 40 -24.49 -15.51 9.08
C MET A 40 -25.87 -15.74 8.46
N ASN A 41 -26.67 -14.69 8.30
CA ASN A 41 -28.00 -14.79 7.69
C ASN A 41 -27.96 -15.06 6.18
N GLN A 42 -26.83 -14.80 5.53
CA GLN A 42 -26.62 -15.10 4.11
C GLN A 42 -26.14 -16.54 3.86
N ALA A 43 -25.78 -17.28 4.91
CA ALA A 43 -25.38 -18.68 4.78
C ALA A 43 -26.53 -19.54 4.21
N SER A 44 -26.29 -20.14 3.04
CA SER A 44 -27.26 -20.98 2.34
C SER A 44 -27.27 -22.44 2.82
N ALA A 45 -26.19 -22.89 3.46
CA ALA A 45 -26.05 -24.25 3.94
C ALA A 45 -26.97 -24.52 5.14
N ASN A 46 -27.55 -25.73 5.17
CA ASN A 46 -28.39 -26.22 6.25
C ASN A 46 -28.09 -27.71 6.49
N PRO A 47 -27.58 -28.12 7.66
CA PRO A 47 -27.32 -27.29 8.83
C PRO A 47 -26.16 -26.31 8.64
N CYS A 48 -26.14 -25.26 9.47
CA CYS A 48 -25.08 -24.26 9.51
C CYS A 48 -24.42 -24.23 10.90
N PRO A 49 -23.43 -25.09 11.18
CA PRO A 49 -22.86 -25.25 12.51
C PRO A 49 -22.31 -23.95 13.12
N GLY A 50 -21.71 -23.10 12.28
CA GLY A 50 -21.10 -21.84 12.69
C GLY A 50 -22.05 -20.86 13.37
N LYS A 51 -23.37 -20.92 13.10
CA LYS A 51 -24.39 -20.10 13.80
C LYS A 51 -24.44 -20.32 15.32
N SER A 52 -24.00 -21.50 15.78
CA SER A 52 -23.94 -21.84 17.21
C SER A 52 -22.54 -21.71 17.80
N PHE A 53 -21.53 -21.44 16.97
CA PHE A 53 -20.12 -21.44 17.33
C PHE A 53 -19.54 -20.02 17.30
N TYR A 54 -19.62 -19.33 16.16
CA TYR A 54 -19.06 -18.00 15.99
C TYR A 54 -19.99 -16.94 16.60
N THR A 55 -19.44 -16.12 17.48
CA THR A 55 -20.16 -14.98 18.06
C THR A 55 -19.32 -13.72 17.93
N ARG A 56 -20.00 -12.57 17.79
CA ARG A 56 -19.34 -11.26 17.84
C ARG A 56 -18.53 -11.09 19.12
N GLN A 57 -19.05 -11.54 20.26
CA GLN A 57 -18.35 -11.41 21.53
C GLN A 57 -17.01 -12.16 21.52
N ALA A 58 -16.99 -13.40 21.02
CA ALA A 58 -15.74 -14.16 20.91
C ALA A 58 -14.72 -13.49 19.96
N PHE A 59 -15.19 -12.87 18.88
CA PHE A 59 -14.32 -12.06 18.02
C PHE A 59 -13.69 -10.88 18.80
N LEU A 60 -14.49 -10.14 19.57
CA LEU A 60 -13.98 -9.01 20.37
C LEU A 60 -13.06 -9.45 21.51
N ASP A 61 -13.37 -10.58 22.15
CA ASP A 61 -12.52 -11.16 23.20
C ASP A 61 -11.15 -11.58 22.61
N ALA A 62 -11.14 -12.17 21.42
CA ALA A 62 -9.91 -12.50 20.69
C ALA A 62 -9.14 -11.24 20.26
N LEU A 63 -9.83 -10.21 19.77
CA LEU A 63 -9.26 -8.92 19.36
C LEU A 63 -8.46 -8.25 20.48
N GLY A 64 -8.85 -8.45 21.74
CA GLY A 64 -8.09 -7.93 22.89
C GLY A 64 -6.64 -8.42 22.97
N SER A 65 -6.28 -9.51 22.26
CA SER A 65 -4.89 -9.99 22.13
C SER A 65 -4.13 -9.42 20.92
N TYR A 66 -4.80 -8.67 20.04
CA TYR A 66 -4.28 -8.14 18.78
C TYR A 66 -4.62 -6.66 18.63
N SER A 67 -4.18 -5.84 19.57
CA SER A 67 -4.55 -4.42 19.64
C SER A 67 -4.06 -3.55 18.47
N GLN A 68 -3.19 -4.06 17.59
CA GLN A 68 -2.75 -3.37 16.38
C GLN A 68 -3.67 -3.61 15.17
N PHE A 69 -4.51 -4.65 15.20
CA PHE A 69 -5.42 -4.96 14.11
C PHE A 69 -6.38 -3.78 13.86
N ALA A 70 -6.35 -3.24 12.64
CA ALA A 70 -7.14 -2.08 12.22
C ALA A 70 -6.95 -0.86 13.12
N GLN A 71 -5.74 -0.65 13.63
CA GLN A 71 -5.34 0.54 14.40
C GLN A 71 -4.17 1.30 13.76
N ASP A 72 -3.64 0.80 12.64
CA ASP A 72 -2.53 1.41 11.92
C ASP A 72 -3.04 2.14 10.67
N GLY A 73 -2.51 3.33 10.42
CA GLY A 73 -2.91 4.18 9.30
C GLY A 73 -4.09 5.09 9.62
N SER A 74 -4.94 5.36 8.63
CA SER A 74 -6.09 6.25 8.76
C SER A 74 -7.34 5.50 9.25
N ASP A 75 -8.39 6.26 9.58
CA ASP A 75 -9.73 5.72 9.82
C ASP A 75 -10.23 4.89 8.63
N ASP A 76 -9.89 5.30 7.41
CA ASP A 76 -10.26 4.57 6.19
C ASP A 76 -9.42 3.30 6.02
N THR A 77 -8.12 3.33 6.32
CA THR A 77 -7.28 2.11 6.38
C THR A 77 -7.83 1.12 7.40
N SER A 78 -8.26 1.62 8.57
CA SER A 78 -8.86 0.79 9.62
C SER A 78 -10.15 0.13 9.15
N LYS A 79 -11.06 0.89 8.52
CA LYS A 79 -12.30 0.34 7.94
C LYS A 79 -12.01 -0.66 6.81
N GLN A 80 -11.05 -0.36 5.93
CA GLN A 80 -10.63 -1.24 4.85
C GLN A 80 -10.02 -2.54 5.39
N GLU A 81 -9.22 -2.49 6.45
CA GLU A 81 -8.64 -3.68 7.07
C GLU A 81 -9.72 -4.58 7.67
N VAL A 82 -10.67 -4.00 8.42
CA VAL A 82 -11.82 -4.77 8.96
C VAL A 82 -12.66 -5.35 7.82
N ALA A 83 -12.95 -4.57 6.78
CA ALA A 83 -13.70 -5.04 5.61
C ALA A 83 -12.98 -6.19 4.89
N ALA A 84 -11.67 -6.07 4.69
CA ALA A 84 -10.86 -7.09 4.03
C ALA A 84 -10.81 -8.38 4.85
N PHE A 85 -10.57 -8.28 6.15
CA PHE A 85 -10.58 -9.44 7.06
C PHE A 85 -11.90 -10.19 6.99
N PHE A 86 -13.03 -9.49 7.15
CA PHE A 86 -14.35 -10.13 7.12
C PHE A 86 -14.75 -10.63 5.73
N ALA A 87 -14.28 -10.01 4.65
CA ALA A 87 -14.50 -10.50 3.29
C ALA A 87 -13.82 -11.87 3.08
N HIS A 88 -12.57 -12.01 3.54
CA HIS A 88 -11.89 -13.31 3.52
C HIS A 88 -12.60 -14.31 4.42
N VAL A 89 -12.89 -13.96 5.67
CA VAL A 89 -13.59 -14.84 6.61
C VAL A 89 -14.91 -15.36 6.03
N THR A 90 -15.70 -14.47 5.44
CA THR A 90 -16.99 -14.81 4.83
C THR A 90 -16.81 -15.78 3.67
N HIS A 91 -15.80 -15.56 2.83
CA HIS A 91 -15.49 -16.45 1.72
C HIS A 91 -15.05 -17.84 2.20
N GLU A 92 -14.06 -17.90 3.11
CA GLU A 92 -13.47 -19.15 3.60
C GLU A 92 -14.47 -20.06 4.31
N THR A 93 -15.41 -19.46 5.04
CA THR A 93 -16.34 -20.20 5.91
C THR A 93 -17.72 -20.37 5.29
N GLY A 94 -17.96 -19.86 4.08
CA GLY A 94 -19.28 -19.80 3.49
C GLY A 94 -20.27 -19.05 4.38
N TYR A 95 -19.95 -17.78 4.70
CA TYR A 95 -20.73 -16.90 5.57
C TYR A 95 -20.77 -17.32 7.04
N LEU A 96 -19.60 -17.60 7.63
CA LEU A 96 -19.42 -18.08 9.01
C LEU A 96 -20.23 -19.35 9.29
N CYS A 97 -20.37 -20.20 8.29
CA CYS A 97 -21.19 -21.39 8.39
C CYS A 97 -20.38 -22.65 8.70
N TYR A 98 -19.26 -22.83 8.01
CA TYR A 98 -18.35 -23.93 8.19
C TYR A 98 -17.27 -23.57 9.22
N ILE A 99 -17.04 -24.49 10.15
CA ILE A 99 -15.96 -24.39 11.15
C ILE A 99 -14.72 -25.12 10.64
N GLU A 100 -14.93 -26.25 9.99
CA GLU A 100 -13.90 -27.08 9.37
C GLU A 100 -14.12 -27.15 7.86
N GLU A 101 -13.04 -27.34 7.10
CA GLU A 101 -13.08 -27.67 5.69
C GLU A 101 -13.96 -28.90 5.45
N THR A 102 -14.71 -28.89 4.34
CA THR A 102 -15.64 -29.96 3.99
C THR A 102 -14.95 -31.22 3.47
N ASP A 103 -13.83 -31.07 2.77
CA ASP A 103 -12.99 -32.19 2.32
C ASP A 103 -11.83 -32.40 3.30
N GLN A 104 -11.94 -33.43 4.14
CA GLN A 104 -10.94 -33.77 5.15
C GLN A 104 -10.06 -34.95 4.71
N SER A 105 -10.06 -35.29 3.42
CA SER A 105 -9.32 -36.44 2.89
C SER A 105 -7.81 -36.22 2.96
N ASN A 106 -7.34 -34.99 2.72
CA ASN A 106 -5.94 -34.61 2.80
C ASN A 106 -5.51 -34.38 4.27
N GLY A 107 -4.31 -34.86 4.62
CA GLY A 107 -3.72 -34.69 5.95
C GLY A 107 -3.08 -33.32 6.17
N TYR A 108 -2.73 -32.61 5.08
CA TYR A 108 -2.00 -31.33 5.09
C TYR A 108 -0.77 -31.38 6.02
N CYS A 109 0.06 -32.39 5.79
CA CYS A 109 1.28 -32.64 6.54
C CYS A 109 2.49 -32.47 5.62
N ASP A 110 3.40 -31.58 5.99
CA ASP A 110 4.71 -31.37 5.36
C ASP A 110 5.79 -31.32 6.44
N ASP A 111 6.11 -32.48 7.01
CA ASP A 111 7.21 -32.65 7.96
C ASP A 111 8.58 -32.67 7.25
N THR A 112 8.59 -32.84 5.93
CA THR A 112 9.80 -32.89 5.12
C THR A 112 10.41 -31.49 4.97
N ASN A 113 9.60 -30.49 4.62
CA ASN A 113 10.08 -29.11 4.47
C ASN A 113 10.01 -28.32 5.79
N TYR A 114 9.17 -28.75 6.75
CA TYR A 114 8.99 -28.08 8.04
C TYR A 114 9.22 -29.03 9.22
N PRO A 115 10.45 -29.58 9.39
CA PRO A 115 10.76 -30.54 10.45
C PRO A 115 10.62 -29.98 11.87
N GLN A 116 10.63 -28.66 12.04
CA GLN A 116 10.37 -27.98 13.31
C GLN A 116 8.90 -28.07 13.77
N TYR A 117 7.99 -28.43 12.86
CA TYR A 117 6.56 -28.60 13.14
C TYR A 117 6.10 -30.01 12.74
N PRO A 118 6.60 -31.06 13.43
CA PRO A 118 6.34 -32.44 13.03
C PRO A 118 4.85 -32.79 13.12
N CYS A 119 4.37 -33.57 12.16
CA CYS A 119 2.99 -34.05 12.15
C CYS A 119 2.78 -35.10 13.24
N ALA A 120 1.80 -34.86 14.11
CA ALA A 120 1.44 -35.80 15.16
C ALA A 120 0.68 -37.00 14.58
N GLN A 121 0.93 -38.19 15.13
CA GLN A 121 0.29 -39.42 14.68
C GLN A 121 -1.23 -39.32 14.80
N GLY A 122 -1.95 -39.61 13.70
CA GLY A 122 -3.40 -39.60 13.65
C GLY A 122 -4.05 -38.21 13.61
N LYS A 123 -3.24 -37.14 13.54
CA LYS A 123 -3.73 -35.76 13.41
C LYS A 123 -3.74 -35.30 11.95
N LYS A 124 -4.62 -34.36 11.66
CA LYS A 124 -4.79 -33.73 10.35
C LYS A 124 -4.90 -32.22 10.50
N TYR A 125 -4.31 -31.50 9.55
CA TYR A 125 -4.17 -30.05 9.57
C TYR A 125 -4.94 -29.39 8.43
N TYR A 126 -6.11 -29.92 8.07
CA TYR A 126 -7.05 -29.30 7.14
C TYR A 126 -7.62 -27.98 7.71
N GLY A 127 -8.32 -27.22 6.87
CA GLY A 127 -8.82 -25.89 7.21
C GLY A 127 -9.72 -25.87 8.45
N ARG A 128 -9.42 -24.98 9.42
CA ARG A 128 -10.29 -24.70 10.57
C ARG A 128 -10.37 -23.21 10.90
N GLY A 129 -11.53 -22.80 11.40
CA GLY A 129 -11.77 -21.45 11.89
C GLY A 129 -12.02 -20.41 10.78
N PRO A 130 -12.04 -19.11 11.14
CA PRO A 130 -12.49 -18.04 10.26
C PRO A 130 -11.68 -17.87 8.97
N LEU A 131 -10.36 -18.08 9.01
CA LEU A 131 -9.48 -18.03 7.83
C LEU A 131 -8.99 -19.43 7.40
N GLN A 132 -9.68 -20.50 7.83
CA GLN A 132 -9.37 -21.89 7.47
C GLN A 132 -7.87 -22.22 7.61
N LEU A 133 -7.32 -22.05 8.82
CA LEU A 133 -5.92 -22.36 9.14
C LEU A 133 -5.58 -23.79 8.69
N THR A 134 -4.57 -23.94 7.84
CA THR A 134 -4.23 -25.20 7.15
C THR A 134 -2.72 -25.44 7.21
N TRP A 135 -2.29 -26.71 7.20
CA TRP A 135 -0.91 -27.21 7.32
C TRP A 135 -0.29 -27.24 8.71
N ASN A 136 0.43 -28.34 9.00
CA ASN A 136 1.16 -28.58 10.26
C ASN A 136 2.01 -27.38 10.72
N TYR A 137 2.72 -26.73 9.80
CA TYR A 137 3.59 -25.59 10.12
C TYR A 137 2.83 -24.34 10.57
N ASN A 138 1.64 -24.08 10.01
CA ASN A 138 0.80 -22.97 10.44
C ASN A 138 0.16 -23.26 11.80
N TYR A 139 -0.35 -24.48 12.01
CA TYR A 139 -0.87 -24.88 13.31
C TYR A 139 0.18 -24.85 14.41
N GLY A 140 1.40 -25.34 14.13
CA GLY A 140 2.51 -25.30 15.07
C GLY A 140 2.91 -23.88 15.45
N ALA A 141 3.07 -22.99 14.46
CA ALA A 141 3.43 -21.60 14.69
C ALA A 141 2.32 -20.82 15.44
N ALA A 142 1.05 -20.97 15.03
CA ALA A 142 -0.10 -20.38 15.71
C ALA A 142 -0.21 -20.88 17.15
N GLY A 143 -0.02 -22.18 17.37
CA GLY A 143 -0.04 -22.82 18.68
C GLY A 143 0.98 -22.21 19.64
N GLN A 144 2.21 -22.02 19.17
CA GLN A 144 3.29 -21.40 19.95
C GLN A 144 2.98 -19.93 20.30
N SER A 145 2.41 -19.16 19.37
CA SER A 145 2.06 -17.76 19.58
C SER A 145 0.87 -17.57 20.53
N ILE A 146 -0.19 -18.37 20.35
CA ILE A 146 -1.48 -18.21 21.02
C ILE A 146 -1.51 -18.96 22.37
N GLY A 147 -0.70 -20.00 22.53
CA GLY A 147 -0.63 -20.83 23.73
C GLY A 147 -1.55 -22.05 23.70
N PHE A 148 -1.64 -22.75 22.56
CA PHE A 148 -2.31 -24.05 22.43
C PHE A 148 -1.42 -25.07 21.70
N ASP A 149 -1.68 -26.36 21.90
CA ASP A 149 -0.93 -27.42 21.21
C ASP A 149 -1.47 -27.63 19.78
N GLY A 150 -0.99 -26.81 18.84
CA GLY A 150 -1.42 -26.90 17.45
C GLY A 150 -1.01 -28.18 16.73
N LEU A 151 0.03 -28.89 17.20
CA LEU A 151 0.50 -30.11 16.55
C LEU A 151 -0.25 -31.34 17.04
N ASN A 152 -0.44 -31.49 18.35
CA ASN A 152 -1.12 -32.65 18.94
C ASN A 152 -2.60 -32.41 19.20
N SER A 153 -3.11 -31.18 19.09
CA SER A 153 -4.53 -30.84 19.25
C SER A 153 -4.99 -29.78 18.23
N PRO A 154 -4.76 -29.97 16.92
CA PRO A 154 -5.20 -29.01 15.90
C PRO A 154 -6.72 -28.79 15.90
N GLU A 155 -7.51 -29.78 16.31
CA GLU A 155 -8.96 -29.66 16.46
C GLU A 155 -9.40 -28.58 17.47
N THR A 156 -8.51 -28.11 18.35
CA THR A 156 -8.81 -27.01 19.27
C THR A 156 -9.27 -25.75 18.53
N VAL A 157 -8.77 -25.48 17.32
CA VAL A 157 -9.21 -24.35 16.48
C VAL A 157 -10.69 -24.45 16.08
N ALA A 158 -11.25 -25.65 16.02
CA ALA A 158 -12.68 -25.88 15.72
C ALA A 158 -13.55 -26.08 16.97
N ASN A 159 -12.95 -26.31 18.14
CA ASN A 159 -13.68 -26.60 19.38
C ASN A 159 -13.72 -25.42 20.35
N ASP A 160 -12.80 -24.46 20.22
CA ASP A 160 -12.74 -23.26 21.05
C ASP A 160 -12.85 -22.01 20.15
N VAL A 161 -13.96 -21.29 20.28
CA VAL A 161 -14.25 -20.11 19.45
C VAL A 161 -13.23 -18.98 19.65
N ASN A 162 -12.69 -18.81 20.86
CA ASN A 162 -11.69 -17.78 21.13
C ASN A 162 -10.37 -18.14 20.46
N ILE A 163 -9.93 -19.40 20.55
CA ILE A 163 -8.74 -19.87 19.83
C ILE A 163 -8.96 -19.81 18.31
N SER A 164 -10.18 -20.09 17.85
CA SER A 164 -10.56 -19.98 16.44
C SER A 164 -10.33 -18.56 15.89
N PHE A 165 -10.87 -17.53 16.56
CA PHE A 165 -10.64 -16.14 16.14
C PHE A 165 -9.21 -15.68 16.34
N LYS A 166 -8.54 -16.10 17.43
CA LYS A 166 -7.11 -15.78 17.63
C LYS A 166 -6.24 -16.37 16.54
N ALA A 167 -6.52 -17.59 16.06
CA ALA A 167 -5.79 -18.20 14.95
C ALA A 167 -5.95 -17.40 13.65
N ALA A 168 -7.16 -16.90 13.37
CA ALA A 168 -7.41 -16.03 12.22
C ALA A 168 -6.70 -14.67 12.33
N LEU A 169 -6.80 -14.01 13.49
CA LEU A 169 -6.13 -12.73 13.75
C LEU A 169 -4.60 -12.88 13.75
N TRP A 170 -4.06 -13.97 14.31
CA TRP A 170 -2.64 -14.30 14.22
C TRP A 170 -2.19 -14.40 12.77
N PHE A 171 -2.88 -15.20 11.96
CA PHE A 171 -2.51 -15.37 10.56
C PHE A 171 -2.54 -14.04 9.82
N TRP A 172 -3.60 -13.24 10.06
CA TRP A 172 -3.75 -11.92 9.48
C TRP A 172 -2.61 -10.98 9.85
N MET A 173 -2.30 -10.84 11.14
CA MET A 173 -1.26 -9.92 11.60
C MET A 173 0.14 -10.33 11.12
N GLU A 174 0.44 -11.63 11.06
CA GLU A 174 1.74 -12.13 10.61
C GLU A 174 1.93 -12.03 9.08
N ASN A 175 0.85 -12.19 8.29
CA ASN A 175 0.98 -12.40 6.84
C ASN A 175 0.27 -11.38 5.95
N VAL A 176 -0.76 -10.68 6.46
CA VAL A 176 -1.70 -9.90 5.65
C VAL A 176 -1.75 -8.43 6.06
N HIS A 177 -1.75 -8.12 7.35
CA HIS A 177 -1.89 -6.77 7.90
C HIS A 177 -0.98 -5.75 7.19
N SER A 178 0.30 -6.10 7.02
CA SER A 178 1.28 -5.21 6.37
C SER A 178 0.93 -4.85 4.93
N VAL A 179 0.27 -5.71 4.16
CA VAL A 179 -0.10 -5.39 2.77
C VAL A 179 -1.31 -4.46 2.70
N VAL A 180 -2.16 -4.48 3.73
CA VAL A 180 -3.28 -3.52 3.86
C VAL A 180 -2.75 -2.16 4.28
N THR A 181 -1.95 -2.11 5.34
CA THR A 181 -1.44 -0.84 5.90
C THR A 181 -0.40 -0.17 5.01
N SER A 182 0.28 -0.93 4.14
CA SER A 182 1.14 -0.37 3.08
C SER A 182 0.40 -0.05 1.78
N GLY A 183 -0.93 -0.20 1.73
CA GLY A 183 -1.75 0.22 0.59
C GLY A 183 -1.58 -0.62 -0.67
N GLN A 184 -1.13 -1.87 -0.58
CA GLN A 184 -0.96 -2.76 -1.75
C GLN A 184 -2.28 -3.21 -2.38
N GLY A 185 -3.41 -2.92 -1.71
CA GLY A 185 -4.77 -3.20 -2.17
C GLY A 185 -5.27 -4.60 -1.82
N PHE A 186 -6.59 -4.80 -1.95
CA PHE A 186 -7.23 -6.06 -1.56
C PHE A 186 -6.75 -7.28 -2.39
N GLY A 187 -6.28 -7.08 -3.61
CA GLY A 187 -5.64 -8.14 -4.38
C GLY A 187 -4.41 -8.72 -3.67
N ALA A 188 -3.62 -7.90 -2.98
CA ALA A 188 -2.47 -8.38 -2.22
C ALA A 188 -2.89 -9.25 -1.03
N THR A 189 -4.03 -8.96 -0.39
CA THR A 189 -4.58 -9.80 0.69
C THR A 189 -5.03 -11.16 0.16
N ILE A 190 -5.67 -11.20 -1.02
CA ILE A 190 -6.00 -12.46 -1.72
C ILE A 190 -4.74 -13.27 -1.99
N GLN A 191 -3.66 -12.63 -2.47
CA GLN A 191 -2.41 -13.35 -2.73
C GLN A 191 -1.79 -13.96 -1.46
N LYS A 192 -1.92 -13.28 -0.31
CA LYS A 192 -1.43 -13.77 0.98
C LYS A 192 -2.29 -14.89 1.56
N ILE A 193 -3.60 -14.81 1.37
CA ILE A 193 -4.57 -15.81 1.86
C ILE A 193 -4.54 -17.06 0.99
N ASN A 194 -4.67 -16.90 -0.33
CA ASN A 194 -4.67 -18.01 -1.28
C ASN A 194 -4.11 -17.58 -2.64
N SER A 195 -2.79 -17.68 -2.79
CA SER A 195 -2.10 -17.34 -4.05
C SER A 195 -2.54 -18.17 -5.27
N GLN A 196 -3.22 -19.31 -5.08
CA GLN A 196 -3.72 -20.15 -6.18
C GLN A 196 -4.92 -19.54 -6.92
N GLU A 197 -5.60 -18.55 -6.32
CA GLU A 197 -6.70 -17.81 -6.94
C GLU A 197 -6.22 -16.71 -7.90
N CYS A 198 -4.94 -16.37 -7.79
CA CYS A 198 -4.31 -15.28 -8.53
C CYS A 198 -3.83 -15.69 -9.92
N ASN A 199 -3.53 -14.71 -10.76
CA ASN A 199 -2.86 -14.90 -12.06
C ASN A 199 -3.56 -15.88 -13.04
N GLY A 200 -4.89 -15.92 -13.06
CA GLY A 200 -5.65 -16.80 -13.95
C GLY A 200 -5.94 -18.18 -13.35
N GLY A 201 -5.68 -18.37 -12.05
CA GLY A 201 -6.15 -19.52 -11.28
C GLY A 201 -7.66 -19.48 -11.00
N ALA A 202 -8.08 -19.72 -9.76
CA ALA A 202 -9.49 -19.76 -9.35
C ALA A 202 -10.14 -18.35 -9.38
N GLN A 203 -10.59 -17.93 -10.57
CA GLN A 203 -11.04 -16.55 -10.82
C GLN A 203 -12.39 -16.25 -10.19
N ASP A 204 -13.30 -17.23 -10.11
CA ASP A 204 -14.64 -17.01 -9.55
C ASP A 204 -14.55 -16.79 -8.03
N GLU A 205 -13.63 -17.49 -7.38
CA GLU A 205 -13.29 -17.37 -5.97
C GLU A 205 -12.70 -15.99 -5.67
N MET A 206 -11.70 -15.58 -6.47
CA MET A 206 -11.12 -14.23 -6.38
C MET A 206 -12.21 -13.15 -6.53
N HIS A 207 -13.07 -13.24 -7.54
CA HIS A 207 -14.15 -12.25 -7.73
C HIS A 207 -15.16 -12.28 -6.58
N ALA A 208 -15.49 -13.44 -6.02
CA ALA A 208 -16.39 -13.54 -4.88
C ALA A 208 -15.82 -12.81 -3.65
N ARG A 209 -14.51 -12.93 -3.38
CA ARG A 209 -13.83 -12.15 -2.33
C ARG A 209 -13.91 -10.65 -2.59
N VAL A 210 -13.68 -10.22 -3.83
CA VAL A 210 -13.75 -8.80 -4.20
C VAL A 210 -15.14 -8.24 -3.98
N GLN A 211 -16.19 -8.98 -4.36
CA GLN A 211 -17.57 -8.56 -4.16
C GLN A 211 -17.91 -8.40 -2.67
N LEU A 212 -17.49 -9.36 -1.83
CA LEU A 212 -17.66 -9.27 -0.38
C LEU A 212 -16.93 -8.06 0.21
N TYR A 213 -15.68 -7.82 -0.21
CA TYR A 213 -14.91 -6.68 0.24
C TYR A 213 -15.56 -5.34 -0.14
N GLN A 214 -15.99 -5.21 -1.40
CA GLN A 214 -16.70 -4.01 -1.87
C GLN A 214 -17.99 -3.77 -1.07
N GLN A 215 -18.75 -4.83 -0.77
CA GLN A 215 -19.95 -4.74 0.05
C GLN A 215 -19.62 -4.25 1.47
N TYR A 216 -18.61 -4.81 2.13
CA TYR A 216 -18.26 -4.41 3.50
C TYR A 216 -17.63 -3.02 3.56
N CYS A 217 -16.86 -2.62 2.55
CA CYS A 217 -16.43 -1.24 2.41
C CYS A 217 -17.63 -0.28 2.30
N GLN A 218 -18.64 -0.64 1.51
CA GLN A 218 -19.88 0.13 1.42
C GLN A 218 -20.61 0.21 2.77
N ASP A 219 -20.72 -0.91 3.49
CA ASP A 219 -21.37 -0.96 4.81
C ASP A 219 -20.65 -0.09 5.85
N PHE A 220 -19.32 0.03 5.75
CA PHE A 220 -18.50 0.87 6.64
C PHE A 220 -18.32 2.31 6.13
N GLY A 221 -18.91 2.66 4.99
CA GLY A 221 -18.81 4.00 4.41
C GLY A 221 -17.37 4.37 4.03
N VAL A 222 -16.62 3.42 3.48
CA VAL A 222 -15.25 3.63 2.97
C VAL A 222 -15.14 3.18 1.52
N ALA A 223 -14.31 3.87 0.73
CA ALA A 223 -14.00 3.40 -0.61
C ALA A 223 -13.11 2.15 -0.55
N PRO A 224 -13.34 1.13 -1.39
CA PRO A 224 -12.54 -0.10 -1.37
C PRO A 224 -11.08 0.10 -1.83
N GLY A 225 -10.77 1.24 -2.44
CA GLY A 225 -9.46 1.52 -3.02
C GLY A 225 -9.23 0.78 -4.35
N ASP A 226 -7.99 0.81 -4.82
CA ASP A 226 -7.58 0.19 -6.08
C ASP A 226 -7.01 -1.22 -5.87
N ASN A 227 -6.56 -1.85 -6.96
CA ASN A 227 -5.88 -3.16 -6.95
C ASN A 227 -6.71 -4.26 -6.27
N LEU A 228 -8.02 -4.28 -6.50
CA LEU A 228 -8.94 -5.22 -5.86
C LEU A 228 -8.69 -6.69 -6.25
N THR A 229 -8.14 -6.94 -7.44
CA THR A 229 -7.84 -8.29 -7.95
C THR A 229 -6.35 -8.59 -7.93
N CYS A 230 -5.97 -9.86 -7.79
CA CYS A 230 -4.57 -10.31 -7.85
C CYS A 230 -4.14 -10.88 -9.23
N ARG A 231 -4.54 -10.22 -10.32
CA ARG A 231 -4.13 -10.62 -11.68
C ARG A 231 -2.81 -9.97 -12.09
N ARG A 232 -1.90 -10.74 -12.68
CA ARG A 232 -0.87 -10.20 -13.58
C ARG A 232 -1.53 -9.45 -14.73
N ALA A 233 -1.03 -8.26 -15.05
CA ALA A 233 -1.44 -7.49 -16.21
C ALA A 233 -1.09 -8.26 -17.50
N ASN A 234 -2.02 -9.09 -17.99
CA ASN A 234 -1.95 -9.63 -19.34
C ASN A 234 -2.52 -8.59 -20.33
N LYS A 235 -1.75 -8.32 -21.39
CA LYS A 235 -2.12 -7.49 -22.55
C LYS A 235 -3.59 -7.73 -22.96
N MET A 236 -4.38 -6.66 -22.87
CA MET A 236 -5.72 -6.44 -23.45
C MET A 236 -6.48 -7.66 -23.99
N ALA A 237 -7.56 -8.03 -23.31
CA ALA A 237 -8.80 -8.41 -23.99
C ALA A 237 -9.85 -7.34 -23.66
N ARG A 238 -10.05 -6.40 -24.58
CA ARG A 238 -11.19 -5.48 -24.55
C ARG A 238 -12.46 -6.31 -24.71
N SER A 239 -13.37 -6.24 -23.73
CA SER A 239 -14.78 -6.59 -23.95
C SER A 239 -15.65 -5.47 -23.44
N SER A 240 -16.26 -4.79 -24.40
CA SER A 240 -17.27 -3.76 -24.22
C SER A 240 -18.54 -4.37 -23.61
N VAL A 241 -18.96 -3.91 -22.43
CA VAL A 241 -20.35 -4.08 -21.96
C VAL A 241 -20.82 -2.79 -21.30
N ILE A 242 -21.42 -1.95 -22.13
CA ILE A 242 -22.68 -1.19 -21.95
C ILE A 242 -22.99 -0.71 -20.51
N LEU A 243 -22.91 0.62 -20.34
CA LEU A 243 -23.53 1.37 -19.25
C LEU A 243 -25.04 1.08 -19.17
N PHE A 244 -25.52 0.77 -17.96
CA PHE A 244 -26.87 1.15 -17.54
C PHE A 244 -26.76 2.29 -16.54
N GLN A 245 -27.04 3.50 -17.01
CA GLN A 245 -27.42 4.60 -16.14
C GLN A 245 -28.83 4.32 -15.61
N VAL A 246 -29.00 4.34 -14.29
CA VAL A 246 -30.27 4.71 -13.67
C VAL A 246 -29.95 5.81 -12.67
N SER A 247 -30.25 7.04 -13.07
CA SER A 247 -30.28 8.20 -12.19
C SER A 247 -31.45 8.06 -11.21
N LEU A 248 -31.18 8.13 -9.92
CA LEU A 248 -32.18 8.55 -8.94
C LEU A 248 -31.64 9.77 -8.19
N LEU A 249 -32.21 10.92 -8.52
CA LEU A 249 -32.09 12.18 -7.77
C LEU A 249 -32.81 12.02 -6.42
N LEU A 250 -32.10 12.26 -5.32
CA LEU A 250 -32.66 13.02 -4.19
C LEU A 250 -31.54 13.62 -3.32
N ALA A 251 -31.75 14.89 -3.00
CA ALA A 251 -30.78 15.84 -2.53
C ALA A 251 -30.31 15.62 -1.09
N GLY A 252 -29.04 15.95 -0.85
CA GLY A 252 -28.46 16.14 0.48
C GLY A 252 -27.05 16.66 0.31
N ILE A 253 -26.88 17.99 0.37
CA ILE A 253 -25.57 18.64 0.39
C ILE A 253 -24.87 18.19 1.67
N ILE A 254 -23.94 17.25 1.53
CA ILE A 254 -22.88 17.00 2.50
C ILE A 254 -21.59 17.14 1.69
N SER A 255 -20.99 18.33 1.73
CA SER A 255 -19.59 18.49 1.35
C SER A 255 -18.75 17.74 2.39
N SER A 256 -18.55 16.44 2.17
CA SER A 256 -17.43 15.72 2.75
C SER A 256 -16.20 16.09 1.93
N ALA A 257 -15.18 16.66 2.57
CA ALA A 257 -13.89 16.95 1.96
C ALA A 257 -13.24 15.63 1.51
N ALA A 258 -13.45 15.26 0.25
CA ALA A 258 -12.65 14.23 -0.42
C ALA A 258 -11.32 14.88 -0.77
N GLY A 259 -10.21 14.31 -0.27
CA GLY A 259 -8.87 14.75 -0.66
C GLY A 259 -8.68 14.67 -2.18
N ILE A 260 -7.75 15.47 -2.71
CA ILE A 260 -7.53 15.55 -4.16
C ILE A 260 -6.94 14.26 -4.72
N SER A 261 -7.61 13.75 -5.76
CA SER A 261 -7.10 12.64 -6.58
C SER A 261 -5.94 13.11 -7.48
N VAL A 262 -4.77 12.48 -7.34
CA VAL A 262 -3.63 12.71 -8.25
C VAL A 262 -3.99 12.36 -9.69
N ALA A 263 -4.86 11.37 -9.91
CA ALA A 263 -5.34 11.02 -11.24
C ALA A 263 -6.19 12.14 -11.88
N ASP A 264 -6.90 12.93 -11.05
CA ASP A 264 -7.71 14.06 -11.50
C ASP A 264 -6.85 15.30 -11.79
N LEU A 265 -5.72 15.47 -11.09
CA LEU A 265 -4.72 16.50 -11.42
C LEU A 265 -3.96 16.15 -12.69
N VAL A 266 -3.38 14.94 -12.73
CA VAL A 266 -2.58 14.44 -13.85
C VAL A 266 -3.52 13.86 -14.89
N THR A 267 -4.33 14.70 -15.54
CA THR A 267 -5.22 14.26 -16.63
C THR A 267 -4.44 13.81 -17.86
N GLN A 268 -5.10 13.10 -18.79
CA GLN A 268 -4.47 12.77 -20.09
C GLN A 268 -4.05 14.05 -20.82
N GLN A 269 -4.87 15.10 -20.74
CA GLN A 269 -4.57 16.39 -21.34
C GLN A 269 -3.34 17.05 -20.72
N PHE A 270 -3.22 17.06 -19.39
CA PHE A 270 -2.03 17.58 -18.71
C PHE A 270 -0.77 16.83 -19.18
N PHE A 271 -0.82 15.50 -19.18
CA PHE A 271 0.30 14.66 -19.59
C PHE A 271 0.69 14.88 -21.07
N ASP A 272 -0.29 14.97 -21.97
CA ASP A 272 -0.06 15.24 -23.39
C ASP A 272 0.49 16.66 -23.61
N ASN A 273 0.04 17.64 -22.83
CA ASN A 273 0.54 19.02 -22.91
C ASN A 273 2.03 19.13 -22.55
N ILE A 274 2.54 18.29 -21.65
CA ILE A 274 3.98 18.20 -21.39
C ILE A 274 4.68 17.71 -22.68
N MET A 275 4.31 16.54 -23.18
CA MET A 275 4.96 15.92 -24.34
C MET A 275 4.87 16.75 -25.63
N ASN A 276 3.82 17.55 -25.78
CA ASN A 276 3.63 18.41 -26.96
C ASN A 276 4.60 19.59 -27.00
N GLN A 277 5.24 19.94 -25.87
CA GLN A 277 6.26 20.98 -25.80
C GLN A 277 7.67 20.48 -26.14
N ALA A 278 7.88 19.15 -26.20
CA ALA A 278 9.15 18.59 -26.62
C ALA A 278 9.53 19.04 -28.04
N SER A 279 10.65 19.77 -28.15
CA SER A 279 11.18 20.29 -29.42
C SER A 279 12.07 19.30 -30.16
N ALA A 280 12.60 18.29 -29.45
CA ALA A 280 13.49 17.29 -30.03
C ALA A 280 12.75 16.36 -31.00
N ASN A 281 13.41 16.02 -32.11
CA ASN A 281 12.92 15.08 -33.11
C ASN A 281 14.10 14.21 -33.60
N PRO A 282 14.08 12.88 -33.39
CA PRO A 282 12.99 12.09 -32.80
C PRO A 282 12.79 12.36 -31.31
N CYS A 283 11.59 12.04 -30.81
CA CYS A 283 11.25 12.12 -29.40
C CYS A 283 10.79 10.75 -28.88
N PRO A 284 11.73 9.88 -28.46
CA PRO A 284 11.43 8.49 -28.09
C PRO A 284 10.39 8.36 -26.98
N GLY A 285 10.42 9.28 -26.02
CA GLY A 285 9.53 9.28 -24.87
C GLY A 285 8.04 9.34 -25.21
N LYS A 286 7.65 9.91 -26.37
CA LYS A 286 6.25 9.92 -26.85
C LYS A 286 5.66 8.52 -27.07
N SER A 287 6.49 7.52 -27.33
CA SER A 287 6.08 6.12 -27.46
C SER A 287 6.32 5.28 -26.20
N PHE A 288 7.00 5.84 -25.20
CA PHE A 288 7.42 5.13 -24.00
C PHE A 288 6.63 5.57 -22.77
N TYR A 289 6.67 6.86 -22.42
CA TYR A 289 5.99 7.38 -21.26
C TYR A 289 4.49 7.53 -21.51
N THR A 290 3.67 6.97 -20.63
CA THR A 290 2.22 7.11 -20.69
C THR A 290 1.68 7.53 -19.34
N ARG A 291 0.58 8.29 -19.35
CA ARG A 291 -0.17 8.61 -18.14
C ARG A 291 -0.56 7.35 -17.39
N GLN A 292 -1.01 6.31 -18.10
CA GLN A 292 -1.42 5.06 -17.47
C GLN A 292 -0.25 4.44 -16.70
N ALA A 293 0.96 4.39 -17.27
CA ALA A 293 2.12 3.86 -16.56
C ALA A 293 2.51 4.70 -15.33
N PHE A 294 2.33 6.04 -15.39
CA PHE A 294 2.47 6.88 -14.20
C PHE A 294 1.44 6.51 -13.11
N LEU A 295 0.17 6.30 -13.47
CA LEU A 295 -0.87 5.89 -12.52
C LEU A 295 -0.67 4.46 -11.99
N ASP A 296 -0.20 3.54 -12.84
CA ASP A 296 0.14 2.18 -12.44
C ASP A 296 1.31 2.18 -11.44
N ALA A 297 2.28 3.08 -11.63
CA ALA A 297 3.35 3.30 -10.66
C ALA A 297 2.83 3.97 -9.37
N LEU A 298 1.95 4.98 -9.50
CA LEU A 298 1.33 5.69 -8.36
C LEU A 298 0.67 4.72 -7.38
N GLY A 299 0.02 3.67 -7.89
CA GLY A 299 -0.59 2.64 -7.07
C GLY A 299 0.37 1.89 -6.13
N SER A 300 1.70 2.03 -6.31
CA SER A 300 2.72 1.51 -5.38
C SER A 300 3.25 2.54 -4.39
N TYR A 301 2.84 3.81 -4.50
CA TYR A 301 3.31 4.94 -3.68
C TYR A 301 2.12 5.77 -3.22
N SER A 302 1.22 5.16 -2.46
CA SER A 302 -0.06 5.76 -2.03
C SER A 302 0.09 7.01 -1.16
N GLN A 303 1.25 7.25 -0.54
CA GLN A 303 1.53 8.48 0.22
C GLN A 303 1.88 9.68 -0.68
N PHE A 304 2.26 9.46 -1.93
CA PHE A 304 2.61 10.54 -2.85
C PHE A 304 1.44 11.50 -3.03
N ALA A 305 1.65 12.78 -2.68
CA ALA A 305 0.65 13.83 -2.73
C ALA A 305 -0.62 13.54 -1.91
N GLN A 306 -0.53 12.71 -0.87
CA GLN A 306 -1.63 12.47 0.07
C GLN A 306 -1.35 13.04 1.46
N ASP A 307 -0.15 13.56 1.70
CA ASP A 307 0.24 14.15 2.97
C ASP A 307 0.05 15.67 2.97
N GLY A 308 -0.70 16.16 3.98
CA GLY A 308 -0.92 17.58 4.19
C GLY A 308 -2.27 18.07 3.65
N SER A 309 -2.28 19.30 3.14
CA SER A 309 -3.49 19.92 2.61
C SER A 309 -3.68 19.63 1.12
N ASP A 310 -4.88 19.85 0.60
CA ASP A 310 -5.17 19.85 -0.84
C ASP A 310 -4.17 20.72 -1.65
N ASP A 311 -3.78 21.87 -1.10
CA ASP A 311 -2.77 22.73 -1.73
C ASP A 311 -1.38 22.07 -1.71
N THR A 312 -1.01 21.41 -0.61
CA THR A 312 0.24 20.63 -0.50
C THR A 312 0.26 19.47 -1.51
N SER A 313 -0.84 18.75 -1.67
CA SER A 313 -0.98 17.69 -2.68
C SER A 313 -0.77 18.22 -4.10
N LYS A 314 -1.45 19.32 -4.47
CA LYS A 314 -1.27 19.96 -5.79
C LYS A 314 0.16 20.45 -5.99
N GLN A 315 0.76 21.04 -4.96
CA GLN A 315 2.14 21.50 -4.99
C GLN A 315 3.12 20.33 -5.15
N GLU A 316 2.90 19.20 -4.49
CA GLU A 316 3.75 18.03 -4.63
C GLU A 316 3.68 17.44 -6.05
N VAL A 317 2.48 17.27 -6.61
CA VAL A 317 2.31 16.81 -8.00
C VAL A 317 2.95 17.78 -8.98
N ALA A 318 2.76 19.10 -8.78
CA ALA A 318 3.38 20.13 -9.63
C ALA A 318 4.91 20.07 -9.52
N ALA A 319 5.46 19.89 -8.32
CA ALA A 319 6.89 19.81 -8.11
C ALA A 319 7.50 18.57 -8.78
N PHE A 320 6.87 17.40 -8.60
CA PHE A 320 7.30 16.16 -9.23
C PHE A 320 7.34 16.30 -10.76
N PHE A 321 6.25 16.77 -11.38
CA PHE A 321 6.20 16.92 -12.84
C PHE A 321 7.09 18.05 -13.36
N ALA A 322 7.37 19.10 -12.59
CA ALA A 322 8.33 20.13 -12.96
C ALA A 322 9.75 19.55 -13.07
N HIS A 323 10.16 18.72 -12.11
CA HIS A 323 11.41 17.99 -12.19
C HIS A 323 11.41 17.01 -13.36
N VAL A 324 10.39 16.16 -13.48
CA VAL A 324 10.29 15.19 -14.57
C VAL A 324 10.41 15.86 -15.94
N THR A 325 9.69 16.95 -16.14
CA THR A 325 9.70 17.70 -17.40
C THR A 325 11.09 18.27 -17.70
N HIS A 326 11.76 18.81 -16.68
CA HIS A 326 13.10 19.32 -16.83
C HIS A 326 14.12 18.22 -17.17
N GLU A 327 14.17 17.15 -16.37
CA GLU A 327 15.13 16.05 -16.50
C GLU A 327 15.04 15.32 -17.84
N THR A 328 13.83 15.20 -18.39
CA THR A 328 13.58 14.42 -19.61
C THR A 328 13.43 15.28 -20.86
N GLY A 329 13.54 16.61 -20.74
CA GLY A 329 13.23 17.52 -21.84
C GLY A 329 11.80 17.33 -22.34
N TYR A 330 10.81 17.48 -21.46
CA TYR A 330 9.38 17.32 -21.72
C TYR A 330 8.96 15.88 -22.05
N LEU A 331 9.39 14.92 -21.22
CA LEU A 331 9.14 13.49 -21.38
C LEU A 331 9.64 12.97 -22.74
N CYS A 332 10.75 13.53 -23.23
CA CYS A 332 11.28 13.19 -24.54
C CYS A 332 12.41 12.18 -24.46
N TYR A 333 13.35 12.39 -23.55
CA TYR A 333 14.49 11.53 -23.31
C TYR A 333 14.15 10.45 -22.28
N ILE A 334 14.51 9.21 -22.61
CA ILE A 334 14.38 8.05 -21.71
C ILE A 334 15.68 7.84 -20.93
N GLU A 335 16.79 8.02 -21.61
CA GLU A 335 18.14 7.97 -21.06
C GLU A 335 18.80 9.34 -21.21
N GLU A 336 19.77 9.65 -20.35
CA GLU A 336 20.60 10.84 -20.54
C GLU A 336 21.33 10.77 -21.89
N THR A 337 21.66 11.94 -22.44
CA THR A 337 22.27 12.06 -23.76
C THR A 337 23.77 11.80 -23.75
N ASP A 338 24.49 12.22 -22.71
CA ASP A 338 25.92 11.96 -22.55
C ASP A 338 26.20 10.71 -21.71
N GLN A 339 26.31 9.56 -22.36
CA GLN A 339 26.55 8.27 -21.71
C GLN A 339 28.05 7.94 -21.57
N SER A 340 28.94 8.94 -21.64
CA SER A 340 30.39 8.74 -21.55
C SER A 340 30.83 8.30 -20.16
N ASN A 341 30.20 8.83 -19.12
CA ASN A 341 30.44 8.45 -17.73
C ASN A 341 29.67 7.16 -17.37
N ALA A 342 30.32 6.27 -16.62
CA ALA A 342 29.70 5.01 -16.19
C ALA A 342 28.83 5.18 -14.92
N TYR A 343 29.00 6.29 -14.18
CA TYR A 343 28.36 6.52 -12.88
C TYR A 343 28.48 5.32 -11.94
N CYS A 344 29.69 4.78 -11.90
CA CYS A 344 30.05 3.68 -11.03
C CYS A 344 30.97 4.22 -9.94
N ASP A 345 30.53 4.15 -8.69
CA ASP A 345 31.37 4.31 -7.52
C ASP A 345 31.78 2.93 -6.99
N PRO A 346 33.00 2.45 -7.28
CA PRO A 346 33.47 1.16 -6.82
C PRO A 346 33.71 1.12 -5.30
N SER A 347 33.74 2.27 -4.61
CA SER A 347 33.86 2.30 -3.14
C SER A 347 32.55 1.94 -2.44
N TYR A 348 31.41 2.00 -3.14
CA TYR A 348 30.09 1.64 -2.60
C TYR A 348 29.86 0.13 -2.67
N THR A 349 30.48 -0.61 -1.73
CA THR A 349 30.53 -2.09 -1.77
C THR A 349 29.20 -2.78 -1.55
N GLN A 350 28.20 -2.11 -0.97
CA GLN A 350 26.83 -2.65 -0.83
C GLN A 350 26.14 -2.85 -2.18
N TYR A 351 26.45 -2.00 -3.15
CA TYR A 351 25.85 -1.99 -4.48
C TYR A 351 26.95 -1.98 -5.55
N PRO A 352 27.71 -3.10 -5.68
CA PRO A 352 28.88 -3.14 -6.52
C PRO A 352 28.53 -2.96 -8.00
N CYS A 353 29.40 -2.28 -8.73
CA CYS A 353 29.22 -2.11 -10.17
C CYS A 353 29.37 -3.45 -10.90
N ALA A 354 28.37 -3.83 -11.69
CA ALA A 354 28.45 -5.00 -12.54
C ALA A 354 29.36 -4.74 -13.75
N GLN A 355 30.10 -5.77 -14.17
CA GLN A 355 31.03 -5.67 -15.29
C GLN A 355 30.31 -5.24 -16.58
N GLY A 356 30.81 -4.17 -17.21
CA GLY A 356 30.27 -3.66 -18.47
C GLY A 356 28.95 -2.89 -18.36
N LYS A 357 28.41 -2.71 -17.15
CA LYS A 357 27.20 -1.92 -16.91
C LYS A 357 27.52 -0.45 -16.61
N LYS A 358 26.59 0.42 -16.98
CA LYS A 358 26.63 1.86 -16.73
C LYS A 358 25.33 2.33 -16.10
N TYR A 359 25.46 3.20 -15.11
CA TYR A 359 24.38 3.68 -14.26
C TYR A 359 24.09 5.16 -14.52
N TYR A 360 24.18 5.58 -15.77
CA TYR A 360 23.77 6.92 -16.20
C TYR A 360 22.27 7.15 -16.04
N GLY A 361 21.83 8.40 -16.18
CA GLY A 361 20.43 8.81 -16.01
C GLY A 361 19.44 8.02 -16.86
N ARG A 362 18.41 7.44 -16.22
CA ARG A 362 17.26 6.83 -16.91
C ARG A 362 15.93 7.17 -16.24
N GLY A 363 14.88 7.25 -17.04
CA GLY A 363 13.51 7.45 -16.59
C GLY A 363 13.17 8.89 -16.21
N PRO A 364 11.99 9.10 -15.59
CA PRO A 364 11.41 10.44 -15.39
C PRO A 364 12.27 11.37 -14.53
N LEU A 365 12.97 10.86 -13.52
CA LEU A 365 13.90 11.65 -12.68
C LEU A 365 15.37 11.29 -12.92
N GLN A 366 15.69 10.68 -14.08
CA GLN A 366 17.06 10.35 -14.49
C GLN A 366 17.87 9.63 -13.38
N LEU A 367 17.36 8.48 -12.90
CA LEU A 367 18.01 7.67 -11.87
C LEU A 367 19.45 7.39 -12.28
N THR A 368 20.41 7.74 -11.42
CA THR A 368 21.85 7.75 -11.72
C THR A 368 22.64 7.16 -10.56
N TRP A 369 23.78 6.53 -10.82
CA TRP A 369 24.71 5.84 -9.89
C TRP A 369 24.32 4.43 -9.45
N ASN A 370 25.32 3.55 -9.36
CA ASN A 370 25.19 2.15 -8.94
C ASN A 370 24.41 1.97 -7.63
N TYR A 371 24.64 2.83 -6.64
CA TYR A 371 23.96 2.73 -5.35
C TYR A 371 22.47 3.05 -5.43
N ASN A 372 22.06 4.02 -6.26
CA ASN A 372 20.65 4.34 -6.46
C ASN A 372 19.93 3.24 -7.26
N TYR A 373 20.56 2.74 -8.33
CA TYR A 373 20.01 1.60 -9.08
C TYR A 373 19.88 0.35 -8.21
N GLY A 374 20.89 0.04 -7.41
CA GLY A 374 20.87 -1.09 -6.49
C GLY A 374 19.75 -0.98 -5.45
N ALA A 375 19.64 0.19 -4.80
CA ALA A 375 18.60 0.44 -3.81
C ALA A 375 17.19 0.44 -4.41
N ALA A 376 16.98 1.12 -5.54
CA ALA A 376 15.71 1.12 -6.26
C ALA A 376 15.33 -0.29 -6.73
N GLY A 377 16.30 -1.04 -7.27
CA GLY A 377 16.13 -2.43 -7.71
C GLY A 377 15.65 -3.34 -6.58
N GLN A 378 16.28 -3.23 -5.41
CA GLN A 378 15.89 -3.96 -4.21
C GLN A 378 14.48 -3.60 -3.73
N SER A 379 14.10 -2.32 -3.76
CA SER A 379 12.78 -1.86 -3.31
C SER A 379 11.66 -2.23 -4.28
N ILE A 380 11.92 -2.14 -5.59
CA ILE A 380 10.89 -2.26 -6.64
C ILE A 380 10.78 -3.71 -7.16
N GLY A 381 11.83 -4.51 -6.99
CA GLY A 381 11.89 -5.90 -7.44
C GLY A 381 12.45 -6.07 -8.86
N PHE A 382 13.47 -5.29 -9.25
CA PHE A 382 14.23 -5.48 -10.50
C PHE A 382 15.74 -5.54 -10.23
N ASP A 383 16.49 -6.15 -11.14
CA ASP A 383 17.96 -6.21 -11.02
C ASP A 383 18.60 -4.89 -11.47
N GLY A 384 18.73 -3.95 -10.53
CA GLY A 384 19.31 -2.65 -10.80
C GLY A 384 20.82 -2.67 -11.06
N LEU A 385 21.54 -3.71 -10.62
CA LEU A 385 23.00 -3.77 -10.78
C LEU A 385 23.40 -4.43 -12.10
N ASN A 386 22.83 -5.59 -12.42
CA ASN A 386 23.14 -6.33 -13.65
C ASN A 386 22.19 -6.02 -14.80
N SER A 387 21.09 -5.30 -14.57
CA SER A 387 20.17 -4.88 -15.64
C SER A 387 19.63 -3.45 -15.41
N PRO A 388 20.50 -2.43 -15.21
CA PRO A 388 20.07 -1.04 -15.02
C PRO A 388 19.26 -0.50 -16.20
N GLU A 389 19.50 -1.00 -17.42
CA GLU A 389 18.71 -0.67 -18.60
C GLU A 389 17.22 -1.02 -18.48
N THR A 390 16.81 -1.84 -17.51
CA THR A 390 15.39 -2.12 -17.22
C THR A 390 14.60 -0.82 -17.01
N VAL A 391 15.19 0.19 -16.36
CA VAL A 391 14.56 1.50 -16.12
C VAL A 391 14.22 2.25 -17.42
N ALA A 392 14.94 1.98 -18.51
CA ALA A 392 14.68 2.56 -19.84
C ALA A 392 13.84 1.63 -20.75
N ASN A 393 13.69 0.35 -20.41
CA ASN A 393 13.00 -0.64 -21.23
C ASN A 393 11.59 -0.97 -20.73
N ASP A 394 11.31 -0.76 -19.45
CA ASP A 394 10.01 -0.98 -18.83
C ASP A 394 9.47 0.33 -18.25
N VAL A 395 8.40 0.85 -18.85
CA VAL A 395 7.80 2.13 -18.46
C VAL A 395 7.26 2.13 -17.02
N ASN A 396 6.76 0.99 -16.52
CA ASN A 396 6.27 0.89 -15.16
C ASN A 396 7.43 0.92 -14.17
N ILE A 397 8.52 0.19 -14.44
CA ILE A 397 9.74 0.30 -13.62
C ILE A 397 10.34 1.70 -13.70
N SER A 398 10.26 2.35 -14.87
CA SER A 398 10.72 3.73 -15.07
C SER A 398 10.03 4.72 -14.13
N PHE A 399 8.69 4.72 -14.11
CA PHE A 399 7.93 5.58 -13.20
C PHE A 399 8.08 5.16 -11.74
N LYS A 400 8.14 3.85 -11.44
CA LYS A 400 8.38 3.38 -10.07
C LYS A 400 9.74 3.81 -9.54
N ALA A 401 10.79 3.85 -10.38
CA ALA A 401 12.10 4.34 -9.98
C ALA A 401 12.08 5.84 -9.66
N ALA A 402 11.37 6.64 -10.46
CA ALA A 402 11.19 8.07 -10.18
C ALA A 402 10.39 8.31 -8.89
N MET A 403 9.30 7.57 -8.68
CA MET A 403 8.50 7.70 -7.46
C MET A 403 9.23 7.19 -6.22
N TRP A 404 9.96 6.09 -6.32
CA TRP A 404 10.84 5.62 -5.25
C TRP A 404 11.82 6.71 -4.83
N PHE A 405 12.54 7.29 -5.80
CA PHE A 405 13.50 8.34 -5.51
C PHE A 405 12.83 9.54 -4.83
N TRP A 406 11.66 9.94 -5.35
CA TRP A 406 10.89 11.04 -4.80
C TRP A 406 10.48 10.78 -3.34
N MET A 407 9.88 9.63 -3.06
CA MET A 407 9.38 9.31 -1.71
C MET A 407 10.52 9.17 -0.70
N GLU A 408 11.64 8.55 -1.09
CA GLU A 408 12.79 8.37 -0.20
C GLU A 408 13.56 9.67 0.08
N ASN A 409 13.65 10.58 -0.91
CA ASN A 409 14.60 11.70 -0.84
C ASN A 409 13.96 13.09 -0.86
N VAL A 410 12.78 13.24 -1.45
CA VAL A 410 12.19 14.54 -1.79
C VAL A 410 10.90 14.82 -1.03
N HIS A 411 9.96 13.88 -1.00
CA HIS A 411 8.61 14.03 -0.44
C HIS A 411 8.55 14.81 0.89
N SER A 412 9.41 14.44 1.85
CA SER A 412 9.45 15.07 3.18
C SER A 412 9.72 16.59 3.16
N VAL A 413 10.46 17.13 2.19
CA VAL A 413 10.75 18.58 2.13
C VAL A 413 9.56 19.37 1.57
N VAL A 414 8.70 18.72 0.80
CA VAL A 414 7.43 19.30 0.33
C VAL A 414 6.43 19.34 1.48
N THR A 415 6.19 18.21 2.13
CA THR A 415 5.17 18.08 3.18
C THR A 415 5.51 18.82 4.47
N SER A 416 6.81 19.06 4.74
CA SER A 416 7.26 19.92 5.83
C SER A 416 7.32 21.42 5.48
N GLY A 417 6.89 21.81 4.27
CA GLY A 417 6.78 23.22 3.87
C GLY A 417 8.12 23.92 3.62
N GLN A 418 9.18 23.20 3.27
CA GLN A 418 10.50 23.80 2.99
C GLN A 418 10.55 24.53 1.63
N GLY A 419 9.55 24.32 0.77
CA GLY A 419 9.40 24.98 -0.53
C GLY A 419 10.10 24.26 -1.69
N PHE A 420 9.79 24.68 -2.92
CA PHE A 420 10.28 24.02 -4.14
C PHE A 420 11.81 24.08 -4.30
N GLY A 421 12.48 25.12 -3.79
CA GLY A 421 13.94 25.18 -3.79
C GLY A 421 14.59 24.00 -3.05
N ALA A 422 13.93 23.49 -2.01
CA ALA A 422 14.41 22.31 -1.28
C ALA A 422 14.30 21.03 -2.12
N THR A 423 13.31 20.91 -3.01
CA THR A 423 13.19 19.75 -3.93
C THR A 423 14.29 19.80 -4.99
N ILE A 424 14.61 20.99 -5.53
CA ILE A 424 15.76 21.18 -6.43
C ILE A 424 17.05 20.73 -5.76
N LYS A 425 17.28 21.13 -4.50
CA LYS A 425 18.47 20.72 -3.76
C LYS A 425 18.58 19.20 -3.57
N LYS A 426 17.46 18.49 -3.43
CA LYS A 426 17.42 17.02 -3.30
C LYS A 426 17.65 16.30 -4.62
N ILE A 427 17.16 16.87 -5.73
CA ILE A 427 17.30 16.32 -7.08
C ILE A 427 18.70 16.61 -7.63
N ASN A 428 19.12 17.87 -7.60
CA ASN A 428 20.43 18.30 -8.07
C ASN A 428 20.94 19.50 -7.27
N SER A 429 21.64 19.21 -6.18
CA SER A 429 22.23 20.26 -5.32
C SER A 429 23.25 21.17 -6.01
N GLN A 430 23.79 20.79 -7.18
CA GLN A 430 24.78 21.58 -7.90
C GLN A 430 24.18 22.82 -8.58
N GLU A 431 22.86 22.85 -8.83
CA GLU A 431 22.18 24.01 -9.42
C GLU A 431 22.01 25.16 -8.40
N CYS A 432 21.96 24.81 -7.11
CA CYS A 432 21.73 25.73 -6.00
C CYS A 432 22.98 26.58 -5.65
N ASN A 433 22.78 27.62 -4.83
CA ASN A 433 23.81 28.54 -4.32
C ASN A 433 24.64 29.23 -5.41
N GLY A 434 24.00 29.49 -6.56
CA GLY A 434 24.64 30.13 -7.71
C GLY A 434 25.44 29.17 -8.60
N GLY A 435 25.30 27.85 -8.43
CA GLY A 435 26.00 26.87 -9.25
C GLY A 435 25.51 26.83 -10.70
N ASP A 436 24.19 26.65 -10.90
CA ASP A 436 23.55 26.82 -12.21
C ASP A 436 22.19 27.53 -12.09
N PRO A 437 22.19 28.87 -12.04
CA PRO A 437 20.95 29.63 -11.94
C PRO A 437 20.02 29.43 -13.14
N ALA A 438 20.52 29.07 -14.32
CA ALA A 438 19.68 28.93 -15.51
C ALA A 438 18.81 27.68 -15.40
N GLU A 439 19.40 26.53 -15.06
CA GLU A 439 18.68 25.27 -14.88
C GLU A 439 17.72 25.34 -13.69
N MET A 440 18.17 25.92 -12.57
CA MET A 440 17.30 26.15 -11.41
C MET A 440 16.08 27.00 -11.80
N ASN A 441 16.27 28.09 -12.55
CA ASN A 441 15.17 28.97 -12.96
C ASN A 441 14.22 28.26 -13.94
N ALA A 442 14.72 27.39 -14.81
CA ALA A 442 13.89 26.60 -15.70
C ALA A 442 12.95 25.66 -14.91
N ARG A 443 13.46 25.00 -13.86
CA ARG A 443 12.62 24.19 -12.95
C ARG A 443 11.56 25.03 -12.25
N VAL A 444 11.94 26.20 -11.74
CA VAL A 444 11.02 27.13 -11.06
C VAL A 444 9.90 27.60 -12.00
N GLN A 445 10.22 27.87 -13.27
CA GLN A 445 9.23 28.26 -14.27
C GLN A 445 8.22 27.13 -14.55
N LEU A 446 8.69 25.90 -14.72
CA LEU A 446 7.83 24.72 -14.88
C LEU A 446 6.92 24.51 -13.66
N TYR A 447 7.49 24.62 -12.46
CA TYR A 447 6.72 24.49 -11.22
C TYR A 447 5.61 25.53 -11.09
N ARG A 448 5.93 26.80 -11.38
CA ARG A 448 4.93 27.88 -11.39
C ARG A 448 3.82 27.61 -12.40
N GLN A 449 4.16 27.14 -13.59
CA GLN A 449 3.18 26.78 -14.62
C GLN A 449 2.26 25.66 -14.14
N TYR A 450 2.79 24.57 -13.58
CA TYR A 450 1.96 23.45 -13.14
C TYR A 450 1.12 23.79 -11.89
N CYS A 451 1.64 24.61 -10.99
CA CYS A 451 0.83 25.17 -9.91
C CYS A 451 -0.36 26.00 -10.44
N GLN A 452 -0.13 26.81 -11.49
CA GLN A 452 -1.19 27.55 -12.15
C GLN A 452 -2.22 26.61 -12.80
N ASP A 453 -1.77 25.56 -13.49
CA ASP A 453 -2.65 24.58 -14.13
C ASP A 453 -3.53 23.83 -13.11
N PHE A 454 -3.00 23.58 -11.91
CA PHE A 454 -3.73 22.93 -10.80
C PHE A 454 -4.51 23.91 -9.91
N GLY A 455 -4.45 25.21 -10.20
CA GLY A 455 -5.12 26.24 -9.41
C GLY A 455 -4.64 26.30 -7.96
N VAL A 456 -3.33 26.26 -7.74
CA VAL A 456 -2.69 26.41 -6.42
C VAL A 456 -1.61 27.49 -6.46
N ALA A 457 -1.40 28.19 -5.34
CA ALA A 457 -0.28 29.11 -5.21
C ALA A 457 1.04 28.30 -5.08
N PRO A 458 2.13 28.70 -5.76
CA PRO A 458 3.43 28.00 -5.64
C PRO A 458 4.05 28.05 -4.24
N GLY A 459 3.57 28.94 -3.36
CA GLY A 459 4.19 29.20 -2.06
C GLY A 459 5.51 29.98 -2.15
N ASP A 460 6.25 29.99 -1.05
CA ASP A 460 7.52 30.68 -0.89
C ASP A 460 8.72 29.73 -1.12
N ASN A 461 9.95 30.26 -1.03
CA ASN A 461 11.20 29.49 -1.12
C ASN A 461 11.32 28.63 -2.40
N LEU A 462 10.97 29.22 -3.55
CA LEU A 462 10.99 28.51 -4.83
C LEU A 462 12.40 28.24 -5.35
N THR A 463 13.36 29.07 -4.96
CA THR A 463 14.75 29.01 -5.41
C THR A 463 15.64 28.38 -4.34
N CYS A 464 16.74 27.81 -4.80
CA CYS A 464 17.91 27.48 -4.01
C CYS A 464 19.14 28.07 -4.73
#